data_AF-A0A4Q9B2Y0-F1
#
_entry.id   AF-A0A4Q9B2Y0-F1
#
_cell.length_a   1.000
_cell.length_b   1.000
_cell.length_c   1.000
_cell.angle_alpha   90.00
_cell.angle_beta   90.00
_cell.angle_gamma   90.00
#
_symmetry.space_group_name_H-M   'P 1'
#
loop_
_entity.id
_entity.type
_entity.pdbx_description
1 polymer ?
#
loop_
_entity_poly.entity_id
_entity_poly.type
_entity_poly.pdbx_seq_one_letter_code
_entity_poly.pdbx_strand_id
1 'polypeptide(L)'
;MEEKRRVLEMLKAGEIGVEEALALLEAMAGPKPKAPGPARLLRVRVEAEEGGKPVRVQVNLPLALAELLEGFLPEEAKLALGRRGVNLKDLLALVKEGVPEGKLVEVAAEEEDGPVHILVEVV
;
A
#
# COMPACT_ATOMS: atom_id res chain seq x y z
N MET A 1 23.00 -20.75 -15.05
CA MET A 1 22.64 -22.18 -14.83
C MET A 1 23.83 -23.03 -14.42
N GLU A 2 25.04 -22.72 -14.91
CA GLU A 2 26.27 -23.47 -14.57
C GLU A 2 26.61 -23.44 -13.08
N GLU A 3 26.43 -22.31 -12.42
CA GLU A 3 26.77 -22.17 -11.00
C GLU A 3 25.88 -23.05 -10.08
N LYS A 4 24.59 -23.22 -10.41
CA LYS A 4 23.69 -24.12 -9.66
C LYS A 4 24.09 -25.59 -9.80
N ARG A 5 24.60 -25.99 -10.97
CA ARG A 5 25.15 -27.34 -11.17
C ARG A 5 26.37 -27.59 -10.29
N ARG A 6 27.26 -26.60 -10.20
CA ARG A 6 28.46 -26.69 -9.35
C ARG A 6 28.13 -26.93 -7.87
N VAL A 7 27.14 -26.22 -7.33
CA VAL A 7 26.71 -26.42 -5.92
C VAL A 7 26.15 -27.83 -5.70
N LEU A 8 25.37 -28.35 -6.65
CA LEU A 8 24.82 -29.71 -6.56
C LEU A 8 25.90 -30.79 -6.73
N GLU A 9 26.92 -30.55 -7.53
CA GLU A 9 28.09 -31.43 -7.65
C GLU A 9 28.91 -31.48 -6.36
N MET A 10 29.14 -30.33 -5.72
CA MET A 10 29.82 -30.24 -4.41
C MET A 10 29.02 -30.97 -3.31
N LEU A 11 27.69 -30.83 -3.29
CA LEU A 11 26.82 -31.58 -2.37
C LEU A 11 26.90 -33.09 -2.64
N LYS A 12 26.89 -33.51 -3.90
CA LYS A 12 27.00 -34.93 -4.30
C LYS A 12 28.38 -35.51 -3.94
N ALA A 13 29.43 -34.72 -4.03
CA ALA A 13 30.78 -35.09 -3.63
C ALA A 13 30.97 -35.11 -2.09
N GLY A 14 30.01 -34.58 -1.33
CA GLY A 14 30.08 -34.48 0.13
C GLY A 14 31.01 -33.37 0.63
N GLU A 15 31.41 -32.44 -0.25
CA GLU A 15 32.27 -31.29 0.09
C GLU A 15 31.52 -30.24 0.90
N ILE A 16 30.19 -30.17 0.75
CA ILE A 16 29.29 -29.27 1.48
C ILE A 16 28.10 -30.04 2.04
N GLY A 17 27.55 -29.54 3.15
CA GLY A 17 26.33 -30.07 3.75
C GLY A 17 25.06 -29.61 3.01
N VAL A 18 23.93 -30.27 3.30
CA VAL A 18 22.61 -29.93 2.73
C VAL A 18 22.21 -28.49 3.04
N GLU A 19 22.47 -28.03 4.27
CA GLU A 19 22.15 -26.69 4.74
C GLU A 19 22.99 -25.61 4.04
N GLU A 20 24.28 -25.90 3.84
CA GLU A 20 25.20 -25.00 3.15
C GLU A 20 24.90 -24.91 1.64
N ALA A 21 24.56 -26.04 1.02
CA ALA A 21 24.09 -26.06 -0.37
C ALA A 21 22.79 -25.26 -0.53
N LEU A 22 21.84 -25.37 0.40
CA LEU A 22 20.61 -24.59 0.41
C LEU A 22 20.90 -23.09 0.51
N ALA A 23 21.77 -22.68 1.44
CA ALA A 23 22.13 -21.28 1.61
C ALA A 23 22.77 -20.67 0.36
N LEU A 24 23.69 -21.40 -0.30
CA LEU A 24 24.31 -20.96 -1.54
C LEU A 24 23.29 -20.83 -2.69
N LEU A 25 22.40 -21.82 -2.84
CA LEU A 25 21.36 -21.79 -3.86
C LEU A 25 20.36 -20.63 -3.65
N GLU A 26 20.03 -20.30 -2.39
CA GLU A 26 19.17 -19.17 -2.05
C GLU A 26 19.84 -17.82 -2.32
N ALA A 27 21.10 -17.66 -1.92
CA ALA A 27 21.87 -16.44 -2.20
C ALA A 27 21.98 -16.16 -3.71
N MET A 28 22.13 -17.21 -4.51
CA MET A 28 22.22 -17.13 -5.98
C MET A 28 20.86 -16.95 -6.68
N ALA A 29 19.75 -17.29 -6.03
CA ALA A 29 18.41 -17.05 -6.57
C ALA A 29 18.05 -15.54 -6.55
N GLY A 30 18.84 -14.73 -5.84
CA GLY A 30 18.54 -13.32 -5.58
C GLY A 30 17.31 -13.16 -4.67
N PRO A 31 17.01 -11.94 -4.22
CA PRO A 31 15.76 -11.69 -3.53
C PRO A 31 14.61 -12.11 -4.44
N LYS A 32 13.82 -13.11 -4.02
CA LYS A 32 12.58 -13.46 -4.71
C LYS A 32 11.77 -12.16 -4.83
N PRO A 33 11.34 -11.74 -6.03
CA PRO A 33 10.36 -10.66 -6.11
C PRO A 33 9.19 -11.09 -5.22
N LYS A 34 8.92 -10.31 -4.16
CA LYS A 34 7.69 -10.48 -3.38
C LYS A 34 6.59 -10.49 -4.41
N ALA A 35 5.88 -11.63 -4.53
CA ALA A 35 4.70 -11.68 -5.37
C ALA A 35 3.86 -10.46 -5.00
N PRO A 36 3.44 -9.61 -5.96
CA PRO A 36 2.59 -8.49 -5.64
C PRO A 36 1.40 -9.10 -4.91
N GLY A 37 1.26 -8.75 -3.63
CA GLY A 37 0.09 -9.12 -2.85
C GLY A 37 -1.17 -8.66 -3.60
N PRO A 38 -2.36 -9.17 -3.24
CA PRO A 38 -3.61 -8.66 -3.80
C PRO A 38 -3.58 -7.13 -3.81
N ALA A 39 -3.90 -6.53 -4.95
CA ALA A 39 -3.78 -5.09 -5.15
C ALA A 39 -4.70 -4.39 -4.14
N ARG A 40 -4.12 -3.87 -3.06
CA ARG A 40 -4.86 -3.24 -1.98
C ARG A 40 -5.45 -1.93 -2.49
N LEU A 41 -6.76 -1.76 -2.32
CA LEU A 41 -7.54 -0.61 -2.77
C LEU A 41 -7.97 0.20 -1.55
N LEU A 42 -7.75 1.51 -1.59
CA LEU A 42 -8.35 2.46 -0.67
C LEU A 42 -9.72 2.86 -1.21
N ARG A 43 -10.80 2.51 -0.51
CA ARG A 43 -12.14 2.98 -0.85
C ARG A 43 -12.52 4.13 0.07
N VAL A 44 -12.88 5.26 -0.53
CA VAL A 44 -13.40 6.44 0.16
C VAL A 44 -14.85 6.63 -0.27
N ARG A 45 -15.75 6.72 0.70
CA ARG A 45 -17.16 7.06 0.50
C ARG A 45 -17.48 8.28 1.34
N VAL A 46 -17.98 9.32 0.70
CA VAL A 46 -18.48 10.54 1.36
C VAL A 46 -19.94 10.70 0.97
N GLU A 47 -20.80 10.82 1.97
CA GLU A 47 -22.20 11.19 1.82
C GLU A 47 -22.37 12.49 2.62
N ALA A 48 -22.73 13.58 1.94
CA ALA A 48 -22.90 14.90 2.55
C ALA A 48 -24.15 15.56 1.99
N GLU A 49 -24.60 16.63 2.61
CA GLU A 49 -25.62 17.52 2.09
C GLU A 49 -25.00 18.90 1.92
N GLU A 50 -25.17 19.51 0.75
CA GLU A 50 -24.66 20.85 0.47
C GLU A 50 -25.77 21.66 -0.19
N GLY A 51 -26.24 22.72 0.49
CA GLY A 51 -27.33 23.57 -0.01
C GLY A 51 -28.66 22.83 -0.24
N GLY A 52 -28.98 21.82 0.58
CA GLY A 52 -30.20 21.02 0.49
C GLY A 52 -30.17 19.93 -0.59
N LYS A 53 -29.00 19.63 -1.16
CA LYS A 53 -28.83 18.56 -2.16
C LYS A 53 -27.87 17.48 -1.63
N PRO A 54 -28.21 16.19 -1.77
CA PRO A 54 -27.32 15.11 -1.37
C PRO A 54 -26.13 15.01 -2.33
N VAL A 55 -24.92 15.10 -1.78
CA VAL A 55 -23.64 14.90 -2.45
C VAL A 55 -23.09 13.52 -2.07
N ARG A 56 -22.88 12.66 -3.06
CA ARG A 56 -22.28 11.34 -2.85
C ARG A 56 -21.01 11.21 -3.67
N VAL A 57 -19.90 10.97 -2.99
CA VAL A 57 -18.59 10.77 -3.62
C VAL A 57 -18.10 9.38 -3.28
N GLN A 58 -17.78 8.58 -4.29
CA GLN A 58 -17.17 7.27 -4.11
C GLN A 58 -15.90 7.17 -4.94
N VAL A 59 -14.78 6.94 -4.27
CA VAL A 59 -13.45 6.82 -4.89
C VAL A 59 -12.87 5.47 -4.53
N ASN A 60 -12.45 4.70 -5.53
CA ASN A 60 -11.65 3.49 -5.36
C ASN A 60 -10.25 3.79 -5.87
N LEU A 61 -9.28 3.89 -4.97
CA LEU A 61 -7.92 4.24 -5.31
C LEU A 61 -6.99 3.05 -5.03
N PRO A 62 -6.40 2.41 -6.05
CA PRO A 62 -5.34 1.44 -5.83
C PRO A 62 -4.18 2.07 -5.05
N LEU A 63 -3.74 1.41 -3.97
CA LEU A 63 -2.57 1.84 -3.21
C LEU A 63 -1.30 1.85 -4.05
N ALA A 64 -1.28 1.15 -5.19
CA ALA A 64 -0.21 1.26 -6.17
C ALA A 64 -0.13 2.65 -6.83
N LEU A 65 -1.24 3.40 -6.90
CA LEU A 65 -1.28 4.77 -7.42
C LEU A 65 -0.94 5.83 -6.36
N ALA A 66 -0.71 5.41 -5.12
CA ALA A 66 -0.23 6.26 -4.04
C ALA A 66 0.99 7.10 -4.44
N GLU A 67 1.97 6.47 -5.10
CA GLU A 67 3.20 7.13 -5.54
C GLU A 67 2.94 8.24 -6.57
N LEU A 68 1.82 8.14 -7.28
CA LEU A 68 1.39 9.09 -8.30
C LEU A 68 0.45 10.16 -7.75
N LEU A 69 -0.07 10.03 -6.53
CA LEU A 69 -0.96 11.03 -5.91
C LEU A 69 -0.34 12.42 -5.88
N GLU A 70 0.98 12.51 -5.64
CA GLU A 70 1.69 13.79 -5.71
C GLU A 70 1.61 14.44 -7.09
N GLY A 71 1.51 13.68 -8.17
CA GLY A 71 1.35 14.22 -9.52
C GLY A 71 -0.08 14.68 -9.82
N PHE A 72 -1.08 14.07 -9.18
CA PHE A 72 -2.50 14.37 -9.40
C PHE A 72 -3.07 15.44 -8.45
N LEU A 73 -2.45 15.64 -7.29
CA LEU A 73 -2.92 16.64 -6.32
C LEU A 73 -2.60 18.07 -6.81
N PRO A 74 -3.61 18.96 -6.87
CA PRO A 74 -3.40 20.39 -7.10
C PRO A 74 -2.43 20.98 -6.07
N GLU A 75 -1.67 22.02 -6.43
CA GLU A 75 -0.70 22.64 -5.51
C GLU A 75 -1.37 23.19 -4.24
N GLU A 76 -2.61 23.69 -4.36
CA GLU A 76 -3.39 24.18 -3.23
C GLU A 76 -3.68 23.08 -2.20
N ALA A 77 -3.97 21.87 -2.68
CA ALA A 77 -4.24 20.72 -1.82
C ALA A 77 -2.96 20.25 -1.11
N LYS A 78 -1.81 20.26 -1.80
CA LYS A 78 -0.50 19.93 -1.20
C LYS A 78 -0.12 20.91 -0.09
N LEU A 79 -0.30 22.21 -0.34
CA LEU A 79 -0.03 23.26 0.63
C LEU A 79 -0.94 23.15 1.86
N ALA A 80 -2.22 22.85 1.67
CA ALA A 80 -3.17 22.67 2.77
C ALA A 80 -2.81 21.45 3.64
N LEU A 81 -2.40 20.33 3.02
CA LEU A 81 -1.95 19.13 3.73
C LEU A 81 -0.64 19.37 4.50
N GLY A 82 0.33 20.02 3.87
CA GLY A 82 1.59 20.39 4.52
C GLY A 82 1.40 21.31 5.73
N ARG A 83 0.49 22.29 5.64
CA ARG A 83 0.12 23.17 6.78
C ARG A 83 -0.53 22.42 7.93
N ARG A 84 -1.18 21.29 7.66
CA ARG A 84 -1.78 20.42 8.67
C ARG A 84 -0.78 19.42 9.26
N GLY A 85 0.49 19.46 8.85
CA GLY A 85 1.51 18.50 9.28
C GLY A 85 1.34 17.11 8.66
N VAL A 86 0.53 16.99 7.61
CA VAL A 86 0.26 15.70 6.97
C VAL A 86 1.26 15.49 5.83
N ASN A 87 2.22 14.60 6.05
CA ASN A 87 3.14 14.17 5.00
C ASN A 87 2.59 12.94 4.28
N LEU A 88 2.18 13.14 3.02
CA LEU A 88 1.70 12.08 2.16
C LEU A 88 2.72 10.94 2.03
N LYS A 89 4.02 11.23 1.96
CA LYS A 89 5.06 10.19 1.82
C LYS A 89 5.09 9.25 3.02
N ASP A 90 4.97 9.80 4.22
CA ASP A 90 5.04 9.02 5.46
C ASP A 90 3.78 8.17 5.65
N LEU A 91 2.61 8.73 5.31
CA LEU A 91 1.34 7.98 5.27
C LEU A 91 1.40 6.82 4.28
N LEU A 92 1.98 7.04 3.10
CA LEU A 92 2.11 6.00 2.08
C LEU A 92 3.12 4.92 2.48
N ALA A 93 4.19 5.27 3.19
CA ALA A 93 5.13 4.32 3.75
C ALA A 93 4.45 3.43 4.81
N LEU A 94 3.71 4.02 5.75
CA LEU A 94 2.94 3.29 6.77
C LEU A 94 1.92 2.32 6.15
N VAL A 95 1.25 2.73 5.08
CA VAL A 95 0.26 1.88 4.39
C VAL A 95 0.93 0.70 3.68
N LYS A 96 2.11 0.91 3.08
CA LYS A 96 2.91 -0.14 2.44
C LYS A 96 3.47 -1.16 3.43
N GLU A 97 3.77 -0.74 4.66
CA GLU A 97 4.36 -1.60 5.69
C GLU A 97 3.38 -2.57 6.35
N GLY A 98 2.09 -2.48 6.04
CA GLY A 98 1.13 -3.54 6.37
C GLY A 98 -0.02 -3.10 7.26
N VAL A 99 -0.70 -2.00 6.92
CA VAL A 99 -2.05 -1.76 7.46
C VAL A 99 -2.89 -3.02 7.21
N PRO A 100 -3.67 -3.55 8.15
CA PRO A 100 -4.58 -4.67 7.89
C PRO A 100 -5.68 -4.24 6.91
N GLU A 101 -6.24 -5.18 6.14
CA GLU A 101 -7.51 -4.95 5.43
C GLU A 101 -8.60 -4.57 6.46
N GLY A 102 -9.42 -3.57 6.15
CA GLY A 102 -10.50 -3.14 7.04
C GLY A 102 -10.78 -1.63 7.06
N LYS A 103 -11.71 -1.23 7.93
CA LYS A 103 -12.11 0.16 8.14
C LYS A 103 -10.98 0.95 8.78
N LEU A 104 -10.58 2.04 8.12
CA LEU A 104 -9.58 2.99 8.65
C LEU A 104 -10.25 4.14 9.41
N VAL A 105 -11.28 4.73 8.82
CA VAL A 105 -11.95 5.92 9.34
C VAL A 105 -13.43 5.82 9.04
N GLU A 106 -14.25 6.09 10.06
CA GLU A 106 -15.69 6.25 9.93
C GLU A 106 -16.09 7.48 10.75
N VAL A 107 -16.55 8.53 10.06
CA VAL A 107 -16.99 9.79 10.68
C VAL A 107 -18.45 9.99 10.31
N ALA A 108 -19.28 10.22 11.31
CA ALA A 108 -20.65 10.71 11.13
C ALA A 108 -20.78 11.99 11.97
N ALA A 109 -21.08 13.10 11.31
CA ALA A 109 -21.21 14.41 11.95
C ALA A 109 -22.47 15.12 11.42
N GLU A 110 -23.13 15.88 12.28
CA GLU A 110 -24.16 16.85 11.87
C GLU A 110 -23.49 18.22 11.80
N GLU A 111 -23.31 18.74 10.59
CA GLU A 111 -22.78 20.09 10.37
C GLU A 111 -23.92 21.08 10.03
N GLU A 112 -23.63 22.38 10.09
CA GLU A 112 -24.58 23.44 9.75
C GLU A 112 -25.14 23.31 8.32
N ASP A 113 -24.35 22.71 7.42
CA ASP A 113 -24.72 22.47 6.02
C ASP A 113 -25.44 21.11 5.81
N GLY A 114 -25.54 20.27 6.84
CA GLY A 114 -26.27 19.00 6.86
C GLY A 114 -25.46 17.81 7.39
N PRO A 115 -26.04 16.59 7.43
CA PRO A 115 -25.37 15.40 7.92
C PRO A 115 -24.28 14.92 6.94
N VAL A 116 -23.08 14.67 7.47
CA VAL A 116 -21.92 14.19 6.72
C VAL A 116 -21.48 12.84 7.26
N HIS A 117 -21.36 11.86 6.37
CA HIS A 117 -20.83 10.54 6.63
C HIS A 117 -19.62 10.25 5.73
N ILE A 118 -18.48 9.94 6.34
CA ILE A 118 -17.23 9.63 5.65
C ILE A 118 -16.77 8.24 6.08
N LEU A 119 -16.62 7.33 5.13
CA LEU A 119 -16.07 6.00 5.33
C LEU A 119 -14.81 5.83 4.48
N VAL A 120 -13.71 5.43 5.12
CA VAL A 120 -12.46 5.08 4.47
C VAL A 120 -12.08 3.67 4.89
N GLU A 121 -11.91 2.78 3.92
CA GLU A 121 -11.53 1.38 4.14
C GLU A 121 -10.41 0.96 3.19
N VAL A 122 -9.61 -0.03 3.62
CA VAL A 122 -8.67 -0.73 2.73
C VAL A 122 -9.25 -2.11 2.42
N VAL A 123 -9.44 -2.38 1.14
CA VAL A 123 -9.98 -3.62 0.56
C VAL A 123 -8.98 -4.30 -0.36
#